data_AF-A0A536WXC8-F1
#
_entry.id   AF-A0A536WXC8-F1
#
_cell.length_a   1.000
_cell.length_b   1.000
_cell.length_c   1.000
_cell.angle_alpha   90.00
_cell.angle_beta   90.00
_cell.angle_gamma   90.00
#
_symmetry.space_group_name_H-M   'P 1'
#
loop_
_entity.id
_entity.type
_entity.pdbx_description
1 polymer ?
#
loop_
_entity_poly.entity_id
_entity_poly.type
_entity_poly.pdbx_seq_one_letter_code
_entity_poly.pdbx_strand_id
1 'polypeptide(L)'
;LIGILLVIFAFNLALPIAQLSTSIARGSLGIALACVLLSFLMMITRAKAVPQVIGFLSMENGLFFAATSATYGMPMVVELGIALDVLIGVLILGVFMFQIRERFDSLDIRHLEKLKED
;
A
#
# COMPACT_ATOMS: atom_id res chain seq x y z
N LEU A 1 18.51 -2.00 -5.09
CA LEU A 1 19.11 -0.65 -5.18
C LEU A 1 18.05 0.45 -5.08
N ILE A 2 17.09 0.55 -6.02
CA ILE A 2 16.03 1.58 -5.97
C ILE A 2 15.27 1.58 -4.65
N GLY A 3 14.85 0.40 -4.15
CA GLY A 3 14.17 0.31 -2.85
C GLY A 3 14.99 0.81 -1.66
N ILE A 4 16.31 0.64 -1.67
CA ILE A 4 17.19 1.14 -0.59
C ILE A 4 17.25 2.67 -0.64
N LEU A 5 17.42 3.25 -1.83
CA LEU A 5 17.38 4.70 -2.02
C LEU A 5 16.04 5.29 -1.59
N LEU A 6 14.94 4.60 -1.91
CA LEU A 6 13.59 4.99 -1.54
C LEU A 6 13.40 4.99 -0.01
N VAL A 7 13.93 3.99 0.69
CA VAL A 7 13.89 3.94 2.16
C VAL A 7 14.69 5.10 2.76
N ILE A 8 15.90 5.36 2.27
CA ILE A 8 16.72 6.49 2.73
C ILE A 8 15.97 7.81 2.50
N PHE A 9 15.34 7.98 1.33
CA PHE A 9 14.50 9.14 1.02
C PHE A 9 13.31 9.26 1.98
N ALA A 10 12.60 8.16 2.26
CA ALA A 10 11.47 8.14 3.17
C ALA A 10 11.87 8.61 4.58
N PHE A 11 12.98 8.11 5.12
CA PHE A 11 13.46 8.57 6.43
C PHE A 11 13.84 10.05 6.42
N ASN A 12 14.49 10.54 5.36
CA ASN A 12 14.80 11.98 5.23
C ASN A 12 13.55 12.85 5.18
N LEU A 13 12.49 12.39 4.49
CA LEU A 13 11.23 13.10 4.41
C LEU A 13 10.45 13.07 5.74
N ALA A 14 10.59 11.99 6.50
CA ALA A 14 9.98 11.85 7.81
C ALA A 14 10.67 12.71 8.89
N LEU A 15 11.96 13.04 8.76
CA LEU A 15 12.71 13.85 9.74
C LEU A 15 12.05 15.19 10.11
N PRO A 16 11.68 16.08 9.17
CA PRO A 16 11.04 17.36 9.52
C PRO A 16 9.67 17.16 10.18
N ILE A 17 8.89 16.19 9.69
CA ILE A 17 7.56 15.86 10.23
C ILE A 17 7.68 15.33 11.66
N ALA A 18 8.68 14.50 11.90
CA ALA A 18 9.02 13.93 13.20
C ALA A 18 9.52 14.98 14.20
N GLN A 19 10.19 16.04 13.74
CA GLN A 19 10.66 17.14 14.61
C GLN A 19 9.53 18.02 15.14
N LEU A 20 8.40 18.11 14.41
CA LEU A 20 7.18 18.78 14.85
C LEU A 20 6.40 17.98 15.90
N SER A 21 6.71 16.69 16.08
CA SER A 21 6.05 15.79 17.04
C SER A 21 6.95 15.53 18.25
N THR A 22 6.46 15.81 19.45
CA THR A 22 7.22 15.69 20.71
C THR A 22 7.35 14.26 21.24
N SER A 23 6.86 13.23 20.52
CA SER A 23 6.80 11.86 21.04
C SER A 23 7.58 10.80 20.24
N ILE A 24 7.54 9.56 20.74
CA ILE A 24 8.12 8.29 20.24
C ILE A 24 7.87 8.03 18.73
N ALA A 25 6.97 8.80 18.11
CA ALA A 25 6.62 8.76 16.68
C ALA A 25 7.78 8.98 15.69
N ARG A 26 8.96 9.47 16.11
CA ARG A 26 10.04 9.82 15.17
C ARG A 26 10.56 8.64 14.34
N GLY A 27 10.77 7.48 14.96
CA GLY A 27 11.30 6.29 14.27
C GLY A 27 10.23 5.54 13.49
N SER A 28 9.05 5.40 14.06
CA SER A 28 7.93 4.66 13.49
C SER A 28 7.30 5.35 12.28
N LEU A 29 7.27 6.68 12.24
CA LEU A 29 6.76 7.44 11.08
C LEU A 29 7.65 7.24 9.84
N GLY A 30 8.97 7.22 10.01
CA GLY A 30 9.92 6.89 8.94
C GLY A 30 9.75 5.46 8.41
N ILE A 31 9.53 4.49 9.31
CA ILE A 31 9.24 3.10 8.94
C ILE A 31 7.92 3.00 8.17
N ALA A 32 6.87 3.64 8.66
CA ALA A 32 5.56 3.62 8.02
C ALA A 32 5.61 4.20 6.60
N LEU A 33 6.26 5.36 6.46
CA LEU A 33 6.43 6.02 5.16
C LEU A 33 7.26 5.16 4.19
N ALA A 34 8.32 4.52 4.69
CA ALA A 34 9.11 3.58 3.89
C ALA A 34 8.27 2.38 3.43
N CYS A 35 7.46 1.79 4.31
CA CYS A 35 6.56 0.68 3.96
C CYS A 35 5.55 1.08 2.88
N VAL A 36 4.92 2.26 3.00
CA VAL A 36 3.97 2.78 2.00
C VAL A 36 4.65 2.96 0.65
N LEU A 37 5.79 3.68 0.62
CA LEU A 37 6.51 3.96 -0.62
C LEU A 37 7.05 2.69 -1.29
N LEU A 38 7.55 1.71 -0.52
CA LEU A 38 8.00 0.43 -1.06
C LEU A 38 6.85 -0.39 -1.64
N SER A 39 5.71 -0.42 -0.96
CA SER A 39 4.50 -1.11 -1.42
C SER A 39 3.97 -0.47 -2.71
N PHE A 40 4.02 0.86 -2.79
CA PHE A 40 3.68 1.61 -4.00
C PHE A 40 4.65 1.33 -5.16
N LEU A 41 5.96 1.31 -4.89
CA LEU A 41 6.97 0.94 -5.89
C LEU A 41 6.76 -0.50 -6.41
N MET A 42 6.41 -1.43 -5.53
CA MET A 42 6.08 -2.80 -5.90
C MET A 42 4.86 -2.85 -6.83
N MET A 43 3.84 -2.05 -6.58
CA MET A 43 2.65 -1.96 -7.43
C MET A 43 3.00 -1.45 -8.83
N ILE A 44 3.78 -0.38 -8.94
CA ILE A 44 4.13 0.24 -10.24
C ILE A 44 5.00 -0.70 -11.10
N THR A 45 5.96 -1.39 -10.48
CA THR A 45 6.96 -2.18 -11.22
C THR A 45 6.44 -3.53 -11.74
N ARG A 46 5.22 -3.93 -11.37
CA ARG A 46 4.67 -5.26 -11.70
C ARG A 46 3.55 -5.15 -12.72
N ALA A 47 3.65 -5.93 -13.78
CA ALA A 47 2.66 -6.00 -14.86
C ALA A 47 1.51 -7.00 -14.62
N LYS A 48 1.65 -7.87 -13.62
CA LYS A 48 0.62 -8.86 -13.26
C LYS A 48 -0.30 -8.29 -12.20
N ALA A 49 -1.59 -8.56 -12.34
CA ALA A 49 -2.63 -8.04 -11.45
C ALA A 49 -2.46 -8.50 -9.98
N VAL A 50 -2.05 -9.75 -9.76
CA VAL A 50 -1.87 -10.30 -8.39
C VAL A 50 -0.77 -9.58 -7.60
N PRO A 51 0.46 -9.39 -8.11
CA PRO A 51 1.46 -8.57 -7.43
C PRO A 51 1.04 -7.11 -7.18
N GLN A 52 0.23 -6.51 -8.07
CA GLN A 52 -0.31 -5.16 -7.84
C GLN A 52 -1.25 -5.14 -6.63
N VAL A 53 -2.14 -6.14 -6.52
CA VAL A 53 -3.03 -6.33 -5.36
C VAL A 53 -2.25 -6.51 -4.07
N ILE A 54 -1.19 -7.33 -4.07
CA ILE A 54 -0.33 -7.52 -2.90
C ILE A 54 0.33 -6.19 -2.50
N GLY A 55 0.81 -5.42 -3.48
CA GLY A 55 1.35 -4.08 -3.25
C GLY A 55 0.31 -3.12 -2.68
N PHE A 56 -0.94 -3.19 -3.13
CA PHE A 56 -2.05 -2.37 -2.64
C PHE A 56 -2.38 -2.68 -1.18
N LEU A 57 -2.63 -3.94 -0.86
CA LEU A 57 -2.94 -4.37 0.51
C LEU A 57 -1.78 -4.07 1.47
N SER A 58 -0.53 -4.21 1.02
CA SER A 58 0.66 -3.84 1.80
C SER A 58 0.73 -2.33 2.04
N MET A 59 0.31 -1.51 1.07
CA MET A 59 0.25 -0.06 1.21
C MET A 59 -0.79 0.37 2.24
N GLU A 60 -2.00 -0.19 2.20
CA GLU A 60 -3.06 0.09 3.18
C GLU A 60 -2.62 -0.28 4.61
N ASN A 61 -2.04 -1.48 4.79
CA ASN A 61 -1.47 -1.90 6.07
C ASN A 61 -0.37 -0.96 6.57
N GLY A 62 0.47 -0.43 5.67
CA GLY A 62 1.48 0.58 5.99
C GLY A 62 0.88 1.90 6.47
N LEU A 63 -0.25 2.31 5.89
CA LEU A 63 -0.98 3.52 6.29
C LEU A 63 -1.65 3.33 7.66
N PHE A 64 -2.25 2.16 7.91
CA PHE A 64 -2.80 1.84 9.23
C PHE A 64 -1.72 1.83 10.31
N PHE A 65 -0.55 1.28 10.02
CA PHE A 65 0.60 1.35 10.93
C PHE A 65 1.02 2.80 11.21
N ALA A 66 1.04 3.67 10.19
CA ALA A 66 1.32 5.10 10.36
C ALA A 66 0.31 5.77 11.31
N ALA A 67 -0.99 5.50 11.10
CA ALA A 67 -2.08 6.06 11.88
C ALA A 67 -2.01 5.63 13.35
N THR A 68 -1.89 4.32 13.62
CA THR A 68 -1.74 3.78 14.99
C THR A 68 -0.54 4.38 15.69
N SER A 69 0.59 4.48 14.98
CA SER A 69 1.80 5.07 15.54
C SER A 69 1.67 6.57 15.83
N ALA A 70 0.84 7.30 15.08
CA ALA A 70 0.63 8.72 15.31
C ALA A 70 -0.35 9.00 16.46
N THR A 71 -1.30 8.09 16.72
CA THR A 71 -2.38 8.30 17.70
C THR A 71 -2.21 7.61 19.06
N TYR A 72 -1.07 6.97 19.34
CA TYR A 72 -0.82 6.27 20.63
C TYR A 72 -1.84 5.17 20.96
N GLY A 73 -2.37 4.51 19.93
CA GLY A 73 -3.44 3.51 20.03
C GLY A 73 -4.74 4.06 19.46
N MET A 74 -5.41 3.25 18.63
CA MET A 74 -6.69 3.61 18.02
C MET A 74 -7.84 2.94 18.79
N PRO A 75 -9.03 3.55 18.86
CA PRO A 75 -10.19 2.91 19.48
C PRO A 75 -10.53 1.57 18.84
N MET A 76 -11.08 0.62 19.61
CA MET A 76 -11.51 -0.70 19.12
C MET A 76 -12.42 -0.65 17.87
N VAL A 77 -13.27 0.38 17.77
CA VAL A 77 -14.12 0.60 16.58
C VAL A 77 -13.30 0.81 15.31
N VAL A 78 -12.17 1.49 15.41
CA VAL A 78 -11.27 1.75 14.27
C VAL A 78 -10.59 0.47 13.85
N GLU A 79 -10.08 -0.33 14.80
CA GLU A 79 -9.45 -1.63 14.49
C GLU A 79 -10.41 -2.59 13.78
N LEU A 80 -11.67 -2.64 14.23
CA LEU A 80 -12.71 -3.45 13.58
C LEU A 80 -13.03 -2.94 12.17
N GLY A 81 -13.02 -1.62 11.99
CA GLY A 81 -13.18 -0.97 10.69
C GLY A 81 -12.05 -1.36 9.72
N ILE A 82 -10.80 -1.39 10.18
CA ILE A 82 -9.64 -1.82 9.39
C ILE A 82 -9.77 -3.28 8.97
N ALA A 83 -10.18 -4.15 9.89
CA ALA A 83 -10.38 -5.57 9.58
C ALA A 83 -11.49 -5.76 8.52
N LEU A 84 -12.57 -4.98 8.63
CA LEU A 84 -13.66 -5.00 7.65
C LEU A 84 -13.21 -4.45 6.28
N ASP A 85 -12.42 -3.38 6.27
CA ASP A 85 -11.88 -2.77 5.05
C ASP A 85 -11.04 -3.77 4.26
N VAL A 86 -10.12 -4.48 4.92
CA VAL A 86 -9.30 -5.53 4.30
C VAL A 86 -10.17 -6.67 3.76
N LEU A 87 -11.21 -7.09 4.49
CA LEU A 87 -12.14 -8.13 4.03
C LEU A 87 -12.86 -7.73 2.74
N ILE A 88 -13.41 -6.52 2.72
CA ILE A 88 -14.13 -5.98 1.56
C ILE A 88 -13.18 -5.76 0.39
N GLY A 89 -11.98 -5.22 0.63
CA GLY A 89 -10.93 -5.04 -0.37
C GLY A 89 -10.53 -6.35 -1.04
N VAL A 90 -10.29 -7.42 -0.26
CA VAL A 90 -9.97 -8.75 -0.80
C VAL A 90 -11.14 -9.32 -1.61
N LEU A 91 -12.39 -9.12 -1.17
CA LEU A 91 -13.57 -9.58 -1.91
C LEU A 91 -13.70 -8.86 -3.26
N ILE A 92 -13.62 -7.53 -3.25
CA ILE A 92 -13.69 -6.70 -4.46
C ILE A 92 -12.58 -7.09 -5.43
N LEU A 93 -11.33 -7.16 -4.96
CA LEU A 93 -10.19 -7.54 -5.78
C LEU A 93 -10.32 -8.97 -6.30
N GLY A 94 -10.81 -9.91 -5.49
CA GLY A 94 -11.09 -11.29 -5.91
C GLY A 94 -12.09 -11.38 -7.05
N VAL A 95 -13.22 -10.64 -6.95
CA VAL A 95 -14.23 -10.55 -8.02
C VAL A 95 -13.63 -9.94 -9.28
N PHE A 96 -12.85 -8.85 -9.15
CA PHE A 96 -12.18 -8.23 -10.29
C PHE A 96 -11.17 -9.16 -10.96
N MET A 97 -10.36 -9.90 -10.19
CA MET A 97 -9.42 -10.88 -10.77
C MET A 97 -10.15 -11.96 -11.55
N PHE A 98 -11.28 -12.45 -11.03
CA PHE A 98 -12.09 -13.46 -11.74
C PHE A 98 -12.65 -12.91 -13.05
N GLN A 99 -13.22 -11.70 -13.02
CA GLN A 99 -13.73 -11.04 -14.22
C GLN A 99 -12.64 -10.75 -15.26
N ILE A 100 -11.47 -10.28 -14.85
CA ILE A 100 -10.33 -10.02 -15.76
C ILE A 100 -9.90 -11.33 -16.41
N ARG A 101 -9.77 -12.41 -15.63
CA ARG A 101 -9.42 -13.72 -16.17
C ARG A 101 -10.45 -14.24 -17.16
N GLU A 102 -11.74 -14.09 -16.87
CA GLU A 102 -12.81 -14.55 -17.77
C GLU A 102 -12.87 -13.75 -19.08
N ARG A 103 -12.52 -12.46 -19.05
CA ARG A 103 -12.56 -11.57 -20.22
C ARG A 103 -11.30 -11.59 -21.09
N PHE A 104 -10.13 -11.78 -20.49
CA PHE A 104 -8.83 -11.64 -21.17
C PHE A 104 -8.00 -12.92 -21.19
N ASP A 105 -8.52 -14.02 -20.63
CA ASP A 105 -7.83 -15.31 -20.39
C ASP A 105 -6.44 -15.17 -19.72
N SER A 106 -6.21 -14.03 -19.07
CA SER A 106 -4.91 -13.61 -18.57
C SER A 106 -5.07 -12.55 -17.50
N LEU A 107 -4.21 -12.61 -16.47
CA LEU A 107 -4.08 -11.59 -15.43
C LEU A 107 -2.93 -10.61 -15.72
N ASP A 108 -2.50 -10.53 -16.97
CA ASP A 108 -1.46 -9.59 -17.43
C ASP A 108 -2.10 -8.28 -17.90
N ILE A 109 -1.87 -7.21 -17.13
CA ILE A 109 -2.48 -5.90 -17.36
C ILE A 109 -1.92 -5.24 -18.62
N ARG A 110 -0.76 -5.68 -19.15
CA ARG A 110 -0.17 -5.15 -20.40
C ARG A 110 -1.05 -5.35 -21.63
N HIS A 111 -1.92 -6.36 -21.62
CA HIS A 111 -2.89 -6.56 -22.70
C HIS A 111 -4.05 -5.57 -22.63
N LEU A 112 -4.34 -5.01 -21.44
CA LEU A 112 -5.36 -4.00 -21.24
C LEU A 112 -4.92 -2.62 -21.75
N GLU A 113 -3.61 -2.32 -21.73
CA GLU A 113 -3.06 -1.08 -22.32
C GLU A 113 -3.21 -1.03 -23.84
N LYS A 114 -3.10 -2.18 -24.53
CA LYS A 114 -3.18 -2.24 -26.00
C LYS A 114 -4.58 -2.01 -26.57
N LEU A 115 -5.64 -2.16 -25.77
CA LEU A 115 -7.02 -1.97 -26.23
C LEU A 115 -7.46 -0.51 -26.28
N LYS A 116 -6.60 0.42 -25.87
CA LYS A 116 -6.91 1.86 -25.84
C LYS A 116 -6.47 2.61 -27.10
N GLU A 117 -5.88 1.93 -28.09
CA GLU A 117 -5.34 2.54 -29.31
C GLU A 117 -6.20 2.35 -30.58
N ASP A 118 -7.41 1.77 -30.48
CA ASP A 118 -8.39 1.74 -31.57
C ASP A 118 -9.67 2.54 -31.25
#